data_AF-A0A3G3GN81-F1
#
_entry.id   AF-A0A3G3GN81-F1
#
_cell.length_a   1.000
_cell.length_b   1.000
_cell.length_c   1.000
_cell.angle_alpha   90.00
_cell.angle_beta   90.00
_cell.angle_gamma   90.00
#
_symmetry.space_group_name_H-M   'P 1'
#
loop_
_entity.id
_entity.type
_entity.pdbx_description
1 polymer ?
#
loop_
_entity_poly.entity_id
_entity_poly.type
_entity_poly.pdbx_seq_one_letter_code
_entity_poly.pdbx_strand_id
1 'polypeptide(L)'
;MKIVLSFVATLLTLNVAFAQAALELTEDKPSALNGIEFSYTIRNERTEETYSRYEVSVVAQNKSGCMLIYFKKEGDNLNSIFEGDPSAIARFECTNATGKRLTSKGANVKAKAFYVPYTQNGTTTKVEGGYLLKNGSRVSTDLIVIVPKGERPKFKVRPQDFAELTD
;
A
#
# COMPACT_ATOMS: atom_id res chain seq x y z
N MET A 1 -29.68 21.52 -36.72
CA MET A 1 -28.27 21.44 -36.30
C MET A 1 -28.00 21.74 -34.80
N LYS A 2 -29.02 21.78 -33.92
CA LYS A 2 -28.84 21.94 -32.46
C LYS A 2 -28.87 20.62 -31.67
N ILE A 3 -29.55 19.59 -32.20
CA ILE A 3 -29.73 18.29 -31.53
C ILE A 3 -28.45 17.44 -31.56
N VAL A 4 -27.70 17.49 -32.67
CA VAL A 4 -26.43 16.74 -32.81
C VAL A 4 -25.33 17.33 -31.91
N LEU A 5 -25.32 18.65 -31.71
CA LEU A 5 -24.36 19.33 -30.82
C LEU A 5 -24.61 19.02 -29.33
N SER A 6 -25.86 18.74 -28.95
CA SER A 6 -26.23 18.38 -27.57
C SER A 6 -25.82 16.94 -27.20
N PHE A 7 -25.76 16.02 -28.18
CA PHE A 7 -25.36 14.64 -27.92
C PHE A 7 -23.85 14.48 -27.69
N VAL A 8 -23.04 15.28 -28.41
CA VAL A 8 -21.57 15.24 -28.25
C VAL A 8 -21.11 15.87 -26.92
N ALA A 9 -21.84 16.88 -26.41
CA ALA A 9 -21.52 17.49 -25.12
C ALA A 9 -21.84 16.59 -23.91
N THR A 10 -22.76 15.62 -24.07
CA THR A 10 -23.18 14.74 -22.96
C THR A 10 -22.24 13.54 -22.79
N LEU A 11 -21.54 13.12 -23.85
CA LEU A 11 -20.62 11.98 -23.83
C LEU A 11 -19.25 12.28 -23.18
N LEU A 12 -18.93 13.56 -22.91
CA LEU A 12 -17.63 13.99 -22.40
C LEU A 12 -17.55 14.05 -20.84
N THR A 13 -18.63 13.76 -20.13
CA THR A 13 -18.71 13.97 -18.66
C THR A 13 -18.61 12.71 -17.80
N LEU A 14 -18.38 11.54 -18.39
CA LEU A 14 -18.40 10.25 -17.67
C LEU A 14 -17.02 9.61 -17.46
N ASN A 15 -15.92 10.34 -17.64
CA ASN A 15 -14.61 9.91 -17.17
C ASN A 15 -14.49 10.16 -15.65
N VAL A 16 -15.25 9.39 -14.86
CA VAL A 16 -15.03 9.31 -13.43
C VAL A 16 -13.75 8.51 -13.23
N ALA A 17 -12.63 9.22 -13.09
CA ALA A 17 -11.37 8.60 -12.74
C ALA A 17 -11.54 7.94 -11.36
N PHE A 18 -11.58 6.61 -11.32
CA PHE A 18 -11.52 5.85 -10.06
C PHE A 18 -10.11 6.00 -9.49
N ALA A 19 -9.85 7.10 -8.79
CA ALA A 19 -8.68 7.21 -7.94
C ALA A 19 -8.88 6.24 -6.77
N GLN A 20 -8.01 5.24 -6.63
CA GLN A 20 -7.98 4.37 -5.45
C GLN A 20 -7.94 5.25 -4.19
N ALA A 21 -9.00 5.19 -3.40
CA ALA A 21 -9.16 6.04 -2.23
C ALA A 21 -8.11 5.66 -1.18
N ALA A 22 -7.28 6.64 -0.79
CA ALA A 22 -6.40 6.46 0.35
C ALA A 22 -7.23 6.44 1.64
N LEU A 23 -6.95 5.48 2.51
CA LEU A 23 -7.63 5.32 3.79
C LEU A 23 -6.84 6.04 4.88
N GLU A 24 -7.49 6.91 5.64
CA GLU A 24 -6.85 7.57 6.78
C GLU A 24 -6.74 6.61 7.97
N LEU A 25 -5.61 6.66 8.66
CA LEU A 25 -5.34 5.85 9.85
C LEU A 25 -5.20 6.75 11.07
N THR A 26 -5.73 6.28 12.18
CA THR A 26 -5.53 6.86 13.51
C THR A 26 -4.84 5.83 14.41
N GLU A 27 -4.06 6.30 15.38
CA GLU A 27 -3.20 5.46 16.23
C GLU A 27 -3.96 4.31 16.91
N ASP A 28 -5.17 4.58 17.40
CA ASP A 28 -5.95 3.63 18.18
C ASP A 28 -6.97 2.83 17.37
N LYS A 29 -7.10 3.10 16.07
CA LYS A 29 -8.14 2.50 15.23
C LYS A 29 -7.57 1.96 13.92
N PRO A 30 -7.37 0.63 13.84
CA PRO A 30 -7.09 -0.01 12.57
C PRO A 30 -8.21 0.27 11.58
N SER A 31 -7.86 0.35 10.30
CA SER A 31 -8.83 0.52 9.22
C SER A 31 -8.68 -0.62 8.22
N ALA A 32 -9.79 -1.17 7.75
CA ALA A 32 -9.79 -2.34 6.87
C ALA A 32 -10.30 -2.00 5.47
N LEU A 33 -9.65 -2.55 4.44
CA LEU A 33 -10.10 -2.49 3.06
C LEU A 33 -9.74 -3.80 2.35
N ASN A 34 -10.67 -4.35 1.56
CA ASN A 34 -10.50 -5.60 0.81
C ASN A 34 -9.96 -6.76 1.66
N GLY A 35 -10.50 -6.91 2.88
CA GLY A 35 -10.08 -7.96 3.81
C GLY A 35 -8.68 -7.81 4.38
N ILE A 36 -7.98 -6.69 4.15
CA ILE A 36 -6.71 -6.36 4.79
C ILE A 36 -6.95 -5.28 5.85
N GLU A 37 -6.52 -5.54 7.08
CA GLU A 37 -6.50 -4.55 8.16
C GLU A 37 -5.15 -3.83 8.18
N PHE A 38 -5.20 -2.50 8.20
CA PHE A 38 -4.05 -1.61 8.26
C PHE A 38 -4.01 -0.88 9.60
N SER A 39 -2.83 -0.80 10.19
CA SER A 39 -2.60 -0.10 11.45
C SER A 39 -1.18 0.46 11.52
N TYR A 40 -0.95 1.37 12.45
CA TYR A 40 0.41 1.78 12.82
C TYR A 40 0.54 1.85 14.34
N THR A 41 1.77 1.75 14.84
CA THR A 41 2.07 1.85 16.27
C THR A 41 3.33 2.67 16.47
N ILE A 42 3.28 3.63 17.39
CA ILE A 42 4.46 4.39 17.82
C ILE A 42 5.27 3.53 18.78
N ARG A 43 6.52 3.22 18.41
CA ARG A 43 7.46 2.45 19.24
C ARG A 43 8.33 3.33 20.12
N ASN A 44 8.66 4.53 19.63
CA ASN A 44 9.49 5.48 20.34
C ASN A 44 9.14 6.90 19.91
N GLU A 45 9.26 7.84 20.85
CA GLU A 45 9.01 9.26 20.65
C GLU A 45 10.15 10.08 21.27
N ARG A 46 10.64 11.06 20.50
CA ARG A 46 11.60 12.04 20.99
C ARG A 46 11.19 13.43 20.52
N THR A 47 11.04 14.35 21.46
CA THR A 47 10.71 15.74 21.16
C THR A 47 11.95 16.61 21.25
N GLU A 48 12.14 17.44 20.23
CA GLU A 48 13.22 18.39 20.08
C GLU A 48 12.64 19.81 20.07
N GLU A 49 13.50 20.83 19.99
CA GLU A 49 13.07 22.21 20.14
C GLU A 49 12.00 22.63 19.11
N THR A 50 12.11 22.14 17.87
CA THR A 50 11.28 22.54 16.71
C THR A 50 10.49 21.41 16.06
N TYR A 51 10.68 20.16 16.48
CA TYR A 51 10.02 19.00 15.88
C TYR A 51 9.91 17.82 16.85
N SER A 52 9.05 16.86 16.52
CA SER A 52 8.99 15.57 17.21
C SER A 52 9.35 14.45 16.23
N ARG A 53 10.21 13.53 16.67
CA ARG A 53 10.68 12.35 15.92
C ARG A 53 9.99 11.11 16.48
N TYR A 54 9.37 10.35 15.59
CA TYR A 54 8.66 9.12 15.94
C TYR A 54 9.25 7.94 15.19
N GLU A 55 9.50 6.85 15.91
CA GLU A 55 9.76 5.53 15.33
C GLU A 55 8.43 4.79 15.28
N VAL A 56 7.98 4.46 14.09
CA VAL A 56 6.65 3.93 13.85
C VAL A 56 6.77 2.59 13.15
N SER A 57 5.96 1.63 13.58
CA SER A 57 5.75 0.38 12.87
C SER A 57 4.42 0.42 12.14
N VAL A 58 4.43 0.30 10.82
CA VAL A 58 3.23 0.19 9.99
C VAL A 58 2.97 -1.26 9.63
N VAL A 59 1.70 -1.66 9.58
CA VAL A 59 1.29 -3.05 9.53
C VAL A 59 0.13 -3.22 8.57
N ALA A 60 0.20 -4.30 7.78
CA ALA A 60 -0.92 -4.84 7.05
C ALA A 60 -1.14 -6.32 7.45
N GLN A 61 -2.38 -6.67 7.78
CA GLN A 61 -2.77 -8.02 8.20
C GLN A 61 -3.92 -8.52 7.34
N ASN A 62 -3.76 -9.71 6.72
CA ASN A 62 -4.85 -10.34 6.00
C ASN A 62 -5.86 -10.94 6.98
N LYS A 63 -7.10 -10.43 6.94
CA LYS A 63 -8.28 -10.90 7.66
C LYS A 63 -9.43 -11.26 6.71
N SER A 64 -9.15 -11.47 5.42
CA SER A 64 -10.17 -11.76 4.39
C SER A 64 -10.82 -13.12 4.55
N GLY A 65 -10.18 -14.07 5.24
CA GLY A 65 -10.59 -15.48 5.23
C GLY A 65 -9.92 -16.28 4.10
N CYS A 66 -9.35 -15.61 3.09
CA CYS A 66 -8.79 -16.20 1.87
C CYS A 66 -7.28 -15.95 1.75
N MET A 67 -6.61 -16.67 0.85
CA MET A 67 -5.25 -16.30 0.44
C MET A 67 -5.33 -15.16 -0.57
N LEU A 68 -4.58 -14.09 -0.34
CA LEU A 68 -4.47 -12.97 -1.28
C LEU A 68 -3.23 -13.16 -2.14
N ILE A 69 -3.39 -13.07 -3.46
CA ILE A 69 -2.32 -13.19 -4.43
C ILE A 69 -2.23 -11.95 -5.30
N TYR A 70 -1.00 -11.54 -5.57
CA TYR A 70 -0.68 -10.51 -6.55
C TYR A 70 0.23 -11.10 -7.62
N PHE A 71 -0.31 -11.14 -8.84
CA PHE A 71 0.44 -11.45 -10.04
C PHE A 71 0.88 -10.12 -10.65
N LYS A 72 2.20 -9.91 -10.77
CA LYS A 72 2.74 -8.78 -11.53
C LYS A 72 2.33 -8.98 -13.00
N LYS A 73 1.38 -8.19 -13.51
CA LYS A 73 0.99 -8.26 -14.92
C LYS A 73 2.05 -7.58 -15.79
N GLU A 74 2.29 -8.12 -16.97
CA GLU A 74 3.14 -7.47 -17.97
C GLU A 74 2.46 -6.16 -18.41
N GLY A 75 3.18 -5.04 -18.28
CA GLY A 75 2.63 -3.70 -18.52
C GLY A 75 1.95 -3.03 -17.31
N ASP A 76 1.86 -3.69 -16.14
CA ASP A 76 1.50 -2.99 -14.90
C ASP A 76 2.63 -2.01 -14.57
N ASN A 77 2.38 -0.73 -14.87
CA ASN A 77 3.12 0.33 -14.26
C ASN A 77 2.72 0.36 -12.78
N LEU A 78 3.51 -0.31 -11.93
CA LEU A 78 3.64 -0.04 -10.50
C LEU A 78 4.14 1.41 -10.31
N ASN A 79 3.34 2.35 -10.79
CA ASN A 79 3.62 3.77 -10.88
C ASN A 79 3.92 4.33 -9.49
N SER A 80 4.78 5.35 -9.47
CA SER A 80 5.19 6.30 -8.40
C SER A 80 4.86 5.98 -6.93
N ILE A 81 3.62 5.62 -6.61
CA ILE A 81 3.09 5.34 -5.27
C ILE A 81 3.88 4.23 -4.57
N PHE A 82 4.17 3.12 -5.27
CA PHE A 82 4.90 1.98 -4.69
C PHE A 82 6.39 2.01 -5.03
N GLU A 83 6.90 3.11 -5.58
CA GLU A 83 8.32 3.27 -5.95
C GLU A 83 8.83 2.15 -6.90
N GLY A 84 7.93 1.58 -7.71
CA GLY A 84 8.25 0.47 -8.62
C GLY A 84 8.49 -0.88 -7.93
N ASP A 85 8.21 -1.02 -6.64
CA ASP A 85 8.40 -2.26 -5.89
C ASP A 85 7.22 -3.22 -6.06
N PRO A 86 7.38 -4.33 -6.81
CA PRO A 86 6.29 -5.28 -7.06
C PRO A 86 5.88 -6.10 -5.84
N SER A 87 6.71 -6.09 -4.78
CA SER A 87 6.41 -6.78 -3.54
C SER A 87 5.52 -5.96 -2.59
N ALA A 88 5.35 -4.66 -2.88
CA ALA A 88 4.57 -3.76 -2.04
C ALA A 88 3.09 -4.14 -2.08
N ILE A 89 2.50 -4.29 -0.90
CA ILE A 89 1.07 -4.58 -0.75
C ILE A 89 0.27 -3.37 -0.30
N ALA A 90 0.96 -2.40 0.31
CA ALA A 90 0.37 -1.16 0.75
C ALA A 90 1.47 -0.11 0.94
N ARG A 91 1.16 1.12 0.57
CA ARG A 91 1.98 2.31 0.81
C ARG A 91 1.38 3.07 1.98
N PHE A 92 2.16 3.26 3.04
CA PHE A 92 1.81 4.14 4.15
C PHE A 92 2.50 5.48 3.94
N GLU A 93 1.76 6.57 4.05
CA GLU A 93 2.25 7.94 3.89
C GLU A 93 1.87 8.76 5.12
N CYS A 94 2.86 9.31 5.82
CA CYS A 94 2.64 10.24 6.92
C CYS A 94 2.44 11.65 6.35
N THR A 95 1.21 12.16 6.40
CA THR A 95 0.83 13.39 5.69
C THR A 95 1.40 14.66 6.29
N ASN A 96 1.70 14.65 7.59
CA ASN A 96 2.36 15.74 8.29
C ASN A 96 3.86 15.50 8.49
N ALA A 97 4.45 14.48 7.85
CA ALA A 97 5.89 14.30 7.87
C ALA A 97 6.60 15.36 7.01
N THR A 98 7.57 16.03 7.61
CA THR A 98 8.35 17.09 6.96
C THR A 98 9.39 16.55 5.98
N GLY A 99 9.83 15.29 6.14
CA GLY A 99 10.90 14.69 5.34
C GLY A 99 12.29 15.30 5.60
N LYS A 100 12.45 16.05 6.70
CA LYS A 100 13.76 16.62 7.10
C LYS A 100 14.72 15.51 7.52
N ARG A 101 16.03 15.80 7.48
CA ARG A 101 17.10 14.94 8.04
C ARG A 101 17.12 13.51 7.50
N LEU A 102 16.89 13.32 6.19
CA LEU A 102 16.86 12.01 5.54
C LEU A 102 15.82 11.04 6.13
N THR A 103 14.77 11.57 6.77
CA THR A 103 13.66 10.76 7.28
C THR A 103 12.60 10.55 6.21
N SER A 104 12.00 9.37 6.18
CA SER A 104 11.01 9.04 5.17
C SER A 104 9.67 9.72 5.48
N LYS A 105 8.91 10.03 4.43
CA LYS A 105 7.50 10.42 4.54
C LYS A 105 6.56 9.23 4.48
N GLY A 106 7.07 8.03 4.19
CA GLY A 106 6.26 6.83 4.03
C GLY A 106 7.06 5.55 3.92
N ALA A 107 6.37 4.43 3.84
CA ALA A 107 6.99 3.12 3.66
C ALA A 107 6.06 2.17 2.91
N ASN A 108 6.65 1.26 2.13
CA ASN A 108 5.95 0.12 1.56
C ASN A 108 5.98 -1.03 2.56
N VAL A 109 4.81 -1.58 2.88
CA VAL A 109 4.73 -2.90 3.50
C VAL A 109 4.74 -3.93 2.39
N LYS A 110 5.54 -4.99 2.55
CA LYS A 110 5.85 -5.94 1.46
C LYS A 110 5.38 -7.35 1.79
N ALA A 111 4.88 -8.06 0.78
CA ALA A 111 4.54 -9.47 0.85
C ALA A 111 5.74 -10.35 0.50
N LYS A 112 5.64 -11.64 0.86
CA LYS A 112 6.67 -12.62 0.53
C LYS A 112 6.44 -13.14 -0.88
N ALA A 113 7.52 -13.24 -1.65
CA ALA A 113 7.51 -13.91 -2.94
C ALA A 113 7.18 -15.40 -2.76
N PHE A 114 6.49 -15.97 -3.73
CA PHE A 114 6.34 -17.42 -3.85
C PHE A 114 6.99 -17.93 -5.13
N TYR A 115 7.42 -19.19 -5.09
CA TYR A 115 8.14 -19.81 -6.19
C TYR A 115 7.39 -21.05 -6.66
N VAL A 116 7.28 -21.19 -7.98
CA VAL A 116 6.70 -22.36 -8.62
C VAL A 116 7.81 -23.17 -9.31
N PRO A 117 7.75 -24.52 -9.25
CA PRO A 117 8.66 -25.35 -10.01
C PRO A 117 8.34 -25.24 -11.51
N TYR A 118 9.36 -25.02 -12.33
CA TYR A 118 9.27 -24.99 -13.78
C TYR A 118 10.32 -25.93 -14.37
N THR A 119 9.88 -26.85 -15.22
CA THR A 119 10.76 -27.83 -15.85
C THR A 119 10.95 -27.49 -17.32
N GLN A 120 12.20 -27.23 -17.71
CA GLN A 120 12.59 -27.03 -19.11
C GLN A 120 13.75 -27.95 -19.46
N ASN A 121 13.59 -28.72 -20.55
CA ASN A 121 14.60 -29.66 -21.04
C ASN A 121 15.12 -30.63 -19.95
N GLY A 122 14.22 -31.13 -19.09
CA GLY A 122 14.55 -32.07 -18.01
C GLY A 122 15.17 -31.45 -16.75
N THR A 123 15.48 -30.15 -16.76
CA THR A 123 15.95 -29.42 -15.57
C THR A 123 14.79 -28.70 -14.91
N THR A 124 14.59 -28.92 -13.61
CA THR A 124 13.58 -28.21 -12.81
C THR A 124 14.21 -27.05 -12.05
N THR A 125 13.76 -25.84 -12.32
CA THR A 125 14.17 -24.62 -11.61
C THR A 125 12.97 -24.03 -10.87
N LYS A 126 13.25 -23.24 -9.82
CA LYS A 126 12.22 -22.47 -9.12
C LYS A 126 12.16 -21.08 -9.75
N VAL A 127 10.99 -20.71 -10.26
CA VAL A 127 10.75 -19.38 -10.82
C VAL A 127 9.80 -18.61 -9.90
N GLU A 128 10.03 -17.30 -9.75
CA GLU A 128 9.16 -16.44 -8.94
C GLU A 128 7.79 -16.32 -9.61
N GLY A 129 6.73 -16.73 -8.91
CA GLY A 129 5.36 -16.71 -9.42
C GLY A 129 4.59 -15.43 -9.06
N GLY A 130 5.11 -14.63 -8.12
CA GLY A 130 4.47 -13.41 -7.63
C GLY A 130 4.56 -13.30 -6.11
N TYR A 131 3.63 -12.56 -5.52
CA TYR A 131 3.59 -12.28 -4.08
C TYR A 131 2.29 -12.76 -3.46
N LEU A 132 2.38 -13.33 -2.26
CA LEU A 132 1.20 -13.80 -1.53
C LEU A 132 1.14 -13.27 -0.12
N LEU A 133 -0.08 -13.11 0.37
CA LEU A 133 -0.40 -12.79 1.75
C LEU A 133 -1.42 -13.82 2.26
N LYS A 134 -0.93 -14.79 3.05
CA LYS A 134 -1.77 -15.88 3.59
C LYS A 134 -2.84 -15.32 4.53
N ASN A 135 -3.99 -15.98 4.62
CA ASN A 135 -5.00 -15.64 5.61
C ASN A 135 -4.41 -15.64 7.02
N GLY A 136 -4.74 -14.63 7.83
CA GLY A 136 -4.22 -14.42 9.18
C GLY A 136 -2.78 -13.88 9.26
N SER A 137 -2.04 -13.85 8.15
CA SER A 137 -0.65 -13.39 8.16
C SER A 137 -0.54 -11.87 8.30
N ARG A 138 0.53 -11.44 8.97
CA ARG A 138 0.85 -10.03 9.24
C ARG A 138 2.22 -9.70 8.66
N VAL A 139 2.30 -8.60 7.94
CA VAL A 139 3.56 -8.02 7.46
C VAL A 139 3.67 -6.59 7.97
N SER A 140 4.89 -6.17 8.28
CA SER A 140 5.16 -4.87 8.88
C SER A 140 6.47 -4.27 8.40
N THR A 141 6.57 -2.95 8.51
CA THR A 141 7.80 -2.22 8.20
C THR A 141 7.92 -1.06 9.18
N ASP A 142 9.16 -0.78 9.59
CA ASP A 142 9.44 0.31 10.51
C ASP A 142 9.94 1.52 9.72
N LEU A 143 9.51 2.71 10.15
CA LEU A 143 10.00 3.97 9.61
C LEU A 143 10.16 5.03 10.69
N ILE A 144 11.04 5.98 10.41
CA ILE A 144 11.22 7.18 11.23
C ILE A 144 10.53 8.33 10.52
N VAL A 145 9.63 9.01 11.21
CA VAL A 145 8.96 10.22 10.72
C VAL A 145 9.26 11.41 11.63
N ILE A 146 9.42 12.58 11.01
CA ILE A 146 9.58 13.85 11.71
C ILE A 146 8.38 14.74 11.39
N VAL A 147 7.64 15.12 12.43
CA VAL A 147 6.46 15.98 12.35
C VAL A 147 6.69 17.28 13.12
N PRO A 148 5.90 18.34 12.87
CA PRO A 148 5.95 19.56 13.66
C PRO A 148 5.79 19.28 15.15
N LYS A 149 6.44 20.09 15.99
CA LYS A 149 6.37 19.94 17.44
C LYS A 149 4.93 20.02 17.93
N GLY A 150 4.55 19.07 18.79
CA GLY A 150 3.19 18.99 19.34
C GLY A 150 2.18 18.28 18.43
N GLU A 151 2.58 17.86 17.22
CA GLU A 151 1.75 17.02 16.36
C GLU A 151 2.08 15.53 16.52
N ARG A 152 1.07 14.68 16.33
CA ARG A 152 1.21 13.22 16.21
C ARG A 152 1.31 12.83 14.73
N PRO A 153 1.99 11.71 14.38
CA PRO A 153 1.98 11.19 13.02
C PRO A 153 0.56 10.90 12.52
N LYS A 154 0.23 11.39 11.32
CA LYS A 154 -1.05 11.12 10.66
C LYS A 154 -0.80 10.32 9.39
N PHE A 155 -1.26 9.08 9.35
CA PHE A 155 -0.99 8.18 8.22
C PHE A 155 -2.19 8.08 7.28
N LYS A 156 -1.89 7.95 5.99
CA LYS A 156 -2.79 7.47 4.95
C LYS A 156 -2.21 6.19 4.37
N VAL A 157 -3.06 5.23 4.04
CA VAL A 157 -2.67 3.97 3.40
C VAL A 157 -3.31 3.83 2.03
N ARG A 158 -2.52 3.39 1.06
CA ARG A 158 -2.95 3.03 -0.29
C ARG A 158 -2.61 1.56 -0.52
N PRO A 159 -3.60 0.66 -0.52
CA PRO A 159 -3.35 -0.75 -0.78
C PRO A 159 -3.14 -1.01 -2.28
N GLN A 160 -2.36 -2.05 -2.57
CA GLN A 160 -2.29 -2.66 -3.90
C GLN A 160 -3.57 -3.49 -4.13
N ASP A 161 -4.02 -3.61 -5.37
CA ASP A 161 -5.14 -4.49 -5.70
C ASP A 161 -4.69 -5.96 -5.70
N PHE A 162 -5.27 -6.77 -4.81
CA PHE A 162 -5.06 -8.22 -4.72
C PHE A 162 -6.23 -8.99 -5.30
N ALA A 163 -5.95 -10.17 -5.84
CA ALA A 163 -6.97 -11.16 -6.12
C ALA A 163 -7.13 -12.11 -4.93
N GLU A 164 -8.36 -12.47 -4.61
CA GLU A 164 -8.67 -13.55 -3.67
C GLU A 164 -8.55 -14.90 -4.39
N LEU A 165 -7.81 -15.83 -3.79
CA LEU A 165 -7.86 -17.24 -4.15
C LEU A 165 -8.90 -17.90 -3.26
N THR A 166 -10.06 -18.19 -3.84
CA THR A 166 -11.08 -19.07 -3.26
C THR A 166 -10.81 -20.51 -3.70
N ASP A 167 -10.97 -21.45 -2.77
CA ASP A 167 -10.91 -22.89 -3.05
C ASP A 167 -12.07 -23.36 -3.96
#